data_AF-A0A1I4KP48-F1
#
_entry.id   AF-A0A1I4KP48-F1
#
_cell.length_a   1.000
_cell.length_b   1.000
_cell.length_c   1.000
_cell.angle_alpha   90.00
_cell.angle_beta   90.00
_cell.angle_gamma   90.00
#
_symmetry.space_group_name_H-M   'P 1'
#
loop_
_entity.id
_entity.type
_entity.pdbx_description
1 polymer ?
#
loop_
_entity_poly.entity_id
_entity_poly.type
_entity_poly.pdbx_seq_one_letter_code
_entity_poly.pdbx_strand_id
1 'polypeptide(L)'
;MDERIESVIEYAKTTLGLGQYHLLTHDILRSVNVLNQTIYTLSMEWLPPHVTEHDEEGLNPAGTASVDINIHTHRFQSIIFVHGESYADGYRFDHTDSETIITCSRRQRVFIG
;
A
#
# COMPACT_ATOMS: atom_id res chain seq x y z
N MET A 1 -18.07 -5.55 3.93
CA MET A 1 -16.65 -5.63 4.34
C MET A 1 -16.61 -6.20 5.74
N ASP A 2 -15.57 -6.95 6.11
CA ASP A 2 -15.38 -7.36 7.51
C ASP A 2 -14.95 -6.15 8.35
N GLU A 3 -15.60 -5.89 9.49
CA GLU A 3 -15.34 -4.75 10.39
C GLU A 3 -13.87 -4.66 10.84
N ARG A 4 -13.19 -5.81 10.87
CA ARG A 4 -11.76 -5.91 11.19
C ARG A 4 -10.88 -5.26 10.12
N ILE A 5 -11.24 -5.41 8.85
CA ILE A 5 -10.48 -4.84 7.73
C ILE A 5 -10.67 -3.33 7.71
N GLU A 6 -11.90 -2.85 7.90
CA GLU A 6 -12.20 -1.41 8.00
C GLU A 6 -11.41 -0.77 9.16
N SER A 7 -11.35 -1.43 10.31
CA SER A 7 -10.55 -0.94 11.44
C SER A 7 -9.05 -0.86 11.13
N VAL A 8 -8.51 -1.83 10.37
CA VAL A 8 -7.09 -1.82 9.96
C VAL A 8 -6.83 -0.73 8.92
N ILE A 9 -7.75 -0.50 7.99
CA ILE A 9 -7.69 0.58 6.99
C ILE A 9 -7.68 1.94 7.69
N GLU A 10 -8.63 2.16 8.61
CA GLU A 10 -8.71 3.41 9.37
C GLU A 10 -7.47 3.60 10.25
N TYR A 11 -6.99 2.54 10.90
CA TYR A 11 -5.73 2.57 11.66
C TYR A 11 -4.54 2.97 10.78
N ALA A 12 -4.41 2.38 9.60
CA ALA A 12 -3.34 2.72 8.65
C ALA A 12 -3.46 4.17 8.18
N LYS A 13 -4.67 4.62 7.86
CA LYS A 13 -4.96 5.98 7.42
C LYS A 13 -4.54 7.02 8.46
N THR A 14 -4.96 6.83 9.72
CA THR A 14 -4.62 7.74 10.81
C THR A 14 -3.13 7.69 11.15
N THR A 15 -2.54 6.49 11.19
CA THR A 15 -1.11 6.32 11.55
C THR A 15 -0.18 6.96 10.53
N LEU A 16 -0.50 6.83 9.24
CA LEU A 16 0.30 7.36 8.14
C LEU A 16 -0.07 8.82 7.79
N GLY A 17 -1.09 9.40 8.42
CA GLY A 17 -1.56 10.74 8.11
C GLY A 17 -2.11 10.89 6.68
N LEU A 18 -2.73 9.82 6.16
CA LEU A 18 -3.37 9.73 4.85
C LEU A 18 -4.78 10.36 4.86
N GLY A 19 -5.01 11.38 5.70
CA GLY A 19 -6.33 11.99 5.88
C GLY A 19 -6.88 12.62 4.59
N GLN A 20 -5.99 13.16 3.76
CA GLN A 20 -6.33 13.76 2.45
C GLN A 20 -6.25 12.77 1.29
N TYR A 21 -5.84 11.53 1.54
CA TYR A 21 -5.73 10.51 0.52
C TYR A 21 -7.02 9.71 0.40
N HIS A 22 -7.27 9.20 -0.80
CA HIS A 22 -8.41 8.35 -1.10
C HIS A 22 -7.95 6.91 -1.28
N LEU A 23 -8.61 5.96 -0.60
CA LEU A 23 -8.34 4.54 -0.82
C LEU A 23 -8.85 4.17 -2.21
N LEU A 24 -7.94 3.77 -3.09
CA LEU A 24 -8.24 3.33 -4.44
C LEU A 24 -8.68 1.87 -4.44
N THR A 25 -7.84 1.01 -3.89
CA THR A 25 -8.12 -0.42 -3.76
C THR A 25 -7.46 -1.00 -2.52
N HIS A 26 -7.98 -2.13 -2.09
CA HIS A 26 -7.42 -2.95 -1.04
C HIS A 26 -7.51 -4.42 -1.46
N ASP A 27 -6.45 -5.17 -1.22
CA ASP A 27 -6.34 -6.58 -1.56
C ASP A 27 -5.80 -7.36 -0.36
N ILE A 28 -6.35 -8.55 -0.13
CA ILE A 28 -5.88 -9.44 0.93
C ILE A 28 -4.99 -10.51 0.32
N LEU A 29 -3.69 -10.41 0.58
CA LEU A 29 -2.69 -11.36 0.17
C LEU A 29 -2.53 -12.43 1.25
N ARG A 30 -2.69 -13.69 0.85
CA ARG A 30 -2.37 -14.84 1.69
C ARG A 30 -1.01 -15.37 1.29
N SER A 31 -0.08 -15.40 2.23
CA SER A 31 1.25 -16.01 2.06
C SER A 31 1.54 -17.01 3.18
N VAL A 32 2.51 -17.89 2.96
CA VAL A 32 3.02 -18.80 3.99
C VAL A 32 4.46 -18.42 4.25
N ASN A 33 4.82 -18.15 5.51
CA ASN A 33 6.19 -17.80 5.85
C ASN A 33 7.09 -19.06 5.93
N VAL A 34 8.39 -18.84 6.14
CA VAL A 34 9.38 -19.92 6.32
C VAL A 34 9.12 -20.82 7.55
N LEU A 35 8.21 -20.41 8.45
CA LEU A 35 7.77 -21.17 9.62
C LEU A 35 6.45 -21.93 9.37
N ASN A 36 6.01 -22.04 8.11
CA ASN A 36 4.74 -22.65 7.71
C ASN A 36 3.48 -21.99 8.32
N GLN A 37 3.61 -20.75 8.79
CA GLN A 37 2.49 -19.98 9.30
C GLN A 37 1.81 -19.23 8.15
N THR A 38 0.48 -19.27 8.11
CA THR A 38 -0.28 -18.49 7.15
C THR A 38 -0.33 -17.03 7.59
N ILE A 39 0.19 -16.15 6.76
CA ILE A 39 0.18 -14.70 6.96
C ILE A 39 -0.88 -14.11 6.02
N TYR A 40 -1.73 -13.27 6.61
CA TYR A 40 -2.68 -12.46 5.87
C TYR A 40 -2.21 -11.01 5.91
N THR A 41 -1.88 -10.49 4.73
CA THR A 41 -1.42 -9.12 4.53
C THR A 41 -2.49 -8.38 3.77
N LEU A 42 -2.92 -7.24 4.32
CA LEU A 42 -3.78 -6.30 3.63
C LEU A 42 -2.87 -5.31 2.88
N SER A 43 -2.93 -5.37 1.56
CA SER A 43 -2.32 -4.38 0.67
C SER A 43 -3.35 -3.30 0.40
N MET A 44 -2.96 -2.04 0.53
CA MET A 44 -3.81 -0.88 0.32
C MET A 44 -3.10 0.09 -0.59
N GLU A 45 -3.79 0.57 -1.61
CA GLU A 45 -3.30 1.61 -2.51
C GLU A 45 -4.12 2.89 -2.28
N TRP A 46 -3.42 3.98 -2.02
CA TRP A 46 -3.99 5.27 -1.67
C TRP A 46 -3.58 6.31 -2.71
N LEU A 47 -4.55 6.98 -3.30
CA LEU A 47 -4.34 8.08 -4.23
C LEU A 47 -4.23 9.41 -3.49
N PRO A 48 -3.32 10.29 -3.93
CA PRO A 48 -3.21 11.63 -3.35
C PRO A 48 -4.40 12.51 -3.75
N PRO A 49 -4.69 13.59 -3.01
CA PRO A 49 -5.90 14.41 -3.19
C PRO A 49 -6.02 15.07 -4.57
N HIS A 50 -4.90 15.24 -5.28
CA HIS A 50 -4.84 15.88 -6.60
C HIS A 50 -5.01 14.89 -7.76
N VAL A 51 -5.12 13.58 -7.49
CA VAL A 51 -5.30 12.55 -8.51
C VAL A 51 -6.53 11.72 -8.21
N THR A 52 -7.51 11.80 -9.12
CA THR A 52 -8.82 11.17 -8.94
C THR A 52 -8.90 9.79 -9.60
N GLU A 53 -8.03 9.48 -10.57
CA GLU A 53 -8.06 8.26 -11.37
C GLU A 53 -6.64 7.79 -11.74
N HIS A 54 -6.49 6.50 -12.10
CA HIS A 54 -5.25 6.01 -12.72
C HIS A 54 -4.92 6.88 -13.94
N ASP A 55 -3.64 7.19 -14.13
CA ASP A 55 -3.17 7.77 -15.39
C ASP A 55 -3.66 6.88 -16.54
N GLU A 56 -4.08 7.46 -17.67
CA GLU A 56 -4.74 6.75 -18.79
C GLU A 56 -3.89 5.58 -19.35
N GLU A 57 -2.61 5.50 -18.97
CA GLU A 57 -1.66 4.44 -19.27
C GLU A 57 -1.66 3.26 -18.26
N GLY A 58 -2.54 3.27 -17.26
CA GLY A 58 -2.62 2.22 -16.23
C GLY A 58 -1.42 2.22 -15.27
N LEU A 59 -0.70 3.34 -15.18
CA LEU A 59 0.41 3.55 -14.25
C LEU A 59 -0.13 4.15 -12.95
N ASN A 60 0.51 3.79 -11.83
CA ASN A 60 0.21 4.43 -10.56
C ASN A 60 0.74 5.87 -10.62
N PRO A 61 -0.14 6.88 -10.51
CA PRO A 61 0.27 8.27 -10.60
C PRO A 61 1.26 8.62 -9.47
N ALA A 62 2.11 9.62 -9.72
CA ALA A 62 3.06 10.11 -8.72
C ALA A 62 2.33 10.47 -7.42
N GLY A 63 2.92 10.12 -6.28
CA GLY A 63 2.31 10.36 -4.97
C GLY A 63 1.37 9.27 -4.46
N THR A 64 1.06 8.24 -5.26
CA THR A 64 0.32 7.04 -4.79
C THR A 64 1.06 6.37 -3.64
N ALA A 65 0.38 6.14 -2.51
CA ALA A 65 0.94 5.40 -1.39
C ALA A 65 0.46 3.95 -1.42
N SER A 66 1.39 3.00 -1.52
CA SER A 66 1.13 1.57 -1.39
C SER A 66 1.56 1.11 0.01
N VAL A 67 0.63 0.50 0.75
CA VAL A 67 0.79 0.16 2.17
C VAL A 67 0.40 -1.29 2.38
N ASP A 68 1.34 -2.09 2.86
CA ASP A 68 1.11 -3.47 3.26
C ASP A 68 1.12 -3.57 4.78
N ILE A 69 0.05 -4.08 5.37
CA ILE A 69 -0.10 -4.31 6.81
C ILE A 69 -0.54 -5.73 7.09
N ASN A 70 0.05 -6.35 8.10
CA ASN A 70 -0.37 -7.66 8.55
C ASN A 70 -1.69 -7.54 9.34
N ILE A 71 -2.75 -8.22 8.91
CA ILE A 71 -4.10 -8.11 9.50
C ILE A 71 -4.15 -8.66 10.94
N HIS A 72 -3.28 -9.60 11.29
CA HIS A 72 -3.27 -10.23 12.62
C HIS A 72 -2.44 -9.45 13.63
N THR A 73 -1.29 -8.91 13.20
CA THR A 73 -0.35 -8.23 14.10
C THR A 73 -0.43 -6.70 14.02
N HIS A 74 -1.16 -6.18 13.03
CA HIS A 74 -1.26 -4.75 12.70
C HIS A 74 0.11 -4.09 12.45
N ARG A 75 1.13 -4.89 12.10
CA ARG A 75 2.47 -4.39 11.78
C ARG A 75 2.56 -4.08 10.30
N PHE A 76 3.03 -2.88 9.99
CA PHE A 76 3.36 -2.48 8.61
C PHE A 76 4.52 -3.34 8.12
N GLN A 77 4.32 -3.97 6.96
CA GLN A 77 5.33 -4.76 6.26
C GLN A 77 6.03 -3.92 5.19
N SER A 78 5.30 -3.03 4.52
CA SER A 78 5.83 -2.17 3.47
C SER A 78 5.02 -0.88 3.39
N ILE A 79 5.69 0.25 3.17
CA ILE A 79 5.07 1.55 2.92
C ILE A 79 5.90 2.20 1.81
N ILE A 80 5.30 2.39 0.64
CA ILE A 80 5.98 2.90 -0.56
C ILE A 80 5.18 4.07 -1.11
N PHE A 81 5.84 5.20 -1.33
CA PHE A 81 5.27 6.34 -2.05
C PHE A 81 5.84 6.39 -3.47
N VAL A 82 4.97 6.32 -4.47
CA VAL A 82 5.37 6.35 -5.88
C VAL A 82 6.01 7.70 -6.19
N HIS A 83 7.17 7.66 -6.84
CA HIS A 83 8.01 8.82 -7.16
C HIS A 83 8.63 9.58 -5.96
N GLY A 84 8.50 9.06 -4.73
CA GLY A 84 9.07 9.71 -3.54
C GLY A 84 8.39 11.01 -3.13
N GLU A 85 7.31 11.39 -3.80
CA GLU A 85 6.44 12.49 -3.38
C GLU A 85 5.46 11.95 -2.35
N SER A 86 5.48 12.51 -1.14
CA SER A 86 4.50 12.21 -0.11
C SER A 86 3.79 13.51 0.26
N TYR A 87 2.46 13.47 0.19
CA TYR A 87 1.55 14.51 0.64
C TYR A 87 0.90 14.12 1.98
N ALA A 88 1.40 13.02 2.57
CA ALA A 88 0.94 12.53 3.85
C ALA A 88 1.46 13.44 4.96
N ASP A 89 0.55 13.84 5.85
CA ASP A 89 0.86 14.71 6.99
C ASP A 89 1.50 13.91 8.15
N GLY A 90 1.51 12.59 8.03
CA GLY A 90 1.94 11.65 9.06
C GLY A 90 3.43 11.33 9.04
N TYR A 91 3.82 10.55 10.05
CA TYR A 91 5.19 10.23 10.48
C TYR A 91 6.18 10.12 9.31
N ARG A 92 7.05 11.14 9.17
CA ARG A 92 8.21 11.11 8.27
C ARG A 92 9.08 9.96 8.75
N PHE A 93 9.03 8.83 8.05
CA PHE A 93 10.03 7.78 8.23
C PHE A 93 11.38 8.43 7.94
N ASP A 94 12.18 8.60 8.99
CA ASP A 94 13.58 8.95 8.85
C ASP A 94 14.19 7.79 8.04
N HIS A 95 14.47 8.06 6.76
CA HIS A 95 15.02 7.11 5.81
C HIS A 95 16.39 6.64 6.32
N THR A 96 16.40 5.68 7.23
CA THR A 96 17.58 4.91 7.57
C THR A 96 17.36 3.48 7.12
N ASP A 97 18.08 3.18 6.04
CA ASP A 97 18.49 1.86 5.59
C ASP A 97 17.43 0.96 4.93
N SER A 98 17.40 0.99 3.61
CA SER A 98 17.86 -0.15 2.79
C SER A 98 17.55 0.13 1.32
N GLU A 99 18.60 0.12 0.51
CA GLU A 99 18.58 0.22 -0.95
C GLU A 99 17.48 -0.66 -1.56
N THR A 100 16.46 -0.06 -2.15
CA THR A 100 15.58 -0.76 -3.08
C THR A 100 15.66 -0.04 -4.40
N ILE A 101 16.55 -0.55 -5.25
CA ILE A 101 16.58 -0.29 -6.69
C ILE A 101 15.18 -0.64 -7.22
N ILE A 102 14.43 0.38 -7.61
CA ILE A 102 13.15 0.20 -8.30
C ILE A 102 13.48 -0.26 -9.73
N THR A 103 13.71 -1.56 -9.90
CA THR A 103 13.63 -2.18 -11.22
C THR A 103 12.17 -2.48 -11.50
N CYS A 104 11.54 -1.62 -12.29
CA CYS A 104 10.19 -1.81 -12.80
C CYS A 104 10.16 -3.04 -13.74
N SER A 105 9.87 -4.22 -13.20
CA SER A 105 9.60 -5.40 -14.01
C SER A 105 8.10 -5.53 -14.26
N ARG A 106 7.70 -4.99 -15.42
CA ARG A 106 6.47 -5.22 -16.20
C ARG A 106 5.70 -6.48 -15.78
N ARG A 107 4.67 -6.33 -14.95
CA ARG A 107 3.79 -7.44 -14.53
C ARG A 107 2.71 -7.65 -15.59
N GLN A 108 2.96 -8.57 -16.53
CA GLN A 108 1.99 -8.95 -17.56
C GLN A 108 0.86 -9.76 -16.93
N ARG A 109 -0.33 -9.16 -16.80
CA ARG A 109 -1.57 -9.90 -16.48
C ARG A 109 -1.94 -10.75 -17.71
N VAL A 110 -1.75 -12.05 -17.60
CA VAL A 110 -2.35 -13.01 -18.55
C VAL A 110 -3.81 -13.17 -18.13
N PHE A 111 -4.72 -12.57 -18.89
CA PHE A 111 -6.14 -12.95 -18.88
C PHE A 111 -6.24 -14.28 -19.62
N ILE A 112 -6.61 -15.34 -18.89
CA ILE A 112 -7.10 -16.59 -19.48
C ILE A 112 -8.62 -16.46 -19.54
N GLY A 113 -9.14 -16.39 -20.77
CA GLY A 113 -10.57 -16.58 -21.06
C GLY A 113 -10.93 -18.05 -21.22
#